data_AF-A0A9Q0G0R5-F1
#
_entry.id   AF-A0A9Q0G0R5-F1
#
_cell.length_a   1.000
_cell.length_b   1.000
_cell.length_c   1.000
_cell.angle_alpha   90.00
_cell.angle_beta   90.00
_cell.angle_gamma   90.00
#
_symmetry.space_group_name_H-M   'P 1'
#
loop_
_entity.id
_entity.type
_entity.pdbx_description
1 polymer ?
#
loop_
_entity_poly.entity_id
_entity_poly.type
_entity_poly.pdbx_seq_one_letter_code
_entity_poly.pdbx_strand_id
1 'polypeptide(L)'
;MGIEIGGQIERVNGKELSYVEFVERYMSKNQPVVLTGLMDDWRACRDWVTSDGRPNLEFLSTHFGKSVVQVADCGTREFTDQKRVEMTVLEFIDRWFDGGNGNSVLYLKDWHFVKEYPEHVAYKTPLFFCDDWLNLYLDRYRMHHSGDNYPEGNDVCCSDYRFVYMGAKGSWTPLHADVFRSYSWSANVCGKKRWLFLSPSQCHLVFDRHV
;
A
#
# COMPACT_ATOMS: atom_id res chain seq x y z
N MET A 1 11.10 -23.96 -13.60
CA MET A 1 11.34 -22.65 -14.24
C MET A 1 11.30 -21.60 -13.14
N GLY A 2 12.45 -21.00 -12.83
CA GLY A 2 12.57 -20.00 -11.77
C GLY A 2 12.68 -18.60 -12.35
N ILE A 3 12.37 -17.59 -11.54
CA ILE A 3 12.66 -16.19 -11.87
C ILE A 3 14.17 -16.00 -11.78
N GLU A 4 14.79 -15.48 -12.83
CA GLU A 4 16.20 -15.11 -12.83
C GLU A 4 16.35 -13.67 -12.31
N ILE A 5 17.21 -13.48 -11.30
CA ILE A 5 17.42 -12.17 -10.69
C ILE A 5 18.52 -11.44 -11.47
N GLY A 6 18.10 -10.47 -12.29
CA GLY A 6 19.01 -9.68 -13.14
C GLY A 6 19.77 -8.55 -12.44
N GLY A 7 19.49 -8.28 -11.16
CA GLY A 7 20.16 -7.22 -10.42
C GLY A 7 19.48 -6.89 -9.08
N GLN A 8 19.96 -5.83 -8.43
CA GLN A 8 19.40 -5.28 -7.22
C GLN A 8 19.02 -3.81 -7.43
N ILE A 9 18.02 -3.34 -6.69
CA ILE A 9 17.59 -1.94 -6.72
C ILE A 9 18.57 -1.11 -5.88
N GLU A 10 19.04 0.00 -6.45
CA GLU A 10 19.92 0.94 -5.77
C GLU A 10 19.25 1.49 -4.51
N ARG A 11 20.04 1.65 -3.43
CA ARG A 11 19.60 2.24 -2.17
C ARG A 11 20.39 3.51 -1.90
N VAL A 12 19.68 4.62 -1.69
CA VAL A 12 20.29 5.94 -1.44
C VAL A 12 19.64 6.64 -0.26
N ASN A 13 20.42 7.49 0.42
CA ASN A 13 19.89 8.36 1.48
C ASN A 13 19.06 9.48 0.87
N GLY A 14 17.76 9.49 1.13
CA GLY A 14 16.84 10.49 0.61
C GLY A 14 17.10 11.89 1.15
N LYS A 15 17.80 12.03 2.29
CA LYS A 15 18.21 13.35 2.82
C LYS A 15 19.39 13.97 2.07
N GLU A 16 20.15 13.15 1.36
CA GLU A 16 21.34 13.56 0.59
C GLU A 16 21.05 13.66 -0.92
N LEU A 17 19.82 13.34 -1.33
CA LEU A 17 19.39 13.36 -2.74
C LEU A 17 18.54 14.60 -3.00
N SER A 18 18.94 15.44 -3.95
CA SER A 18 18.10 16.55 -4.40
C SER A 18 16.96 16.08 -5.32
N TYR A 19 15.91 16.88 -5.45
CA TYR A 19 14.80 16.58 -6.37
C TYR A 19 15.28 16.47 -7.83
N VAL A 20 16.19 17.35 -8.26
CA VAL A 20 16.74 17.33 -9.62
C VAL A 20 17.50 16.04 -9.89
N GLU A 21 18.39 15.63 -8.97
CA GLU A 21 19.10 14.36 -9.09
C GLU A 21 18.14 13.16 -9.08
N PHE A 22 17.08 13.21 -8.27
CA PHE A 22 16.06 12.15 -8.26
C PHE A 22 15.38 12.01 -9.63
N VAL A 23 15.02 13.14 -10.26
CA VAL A 23 14.38 13.15 -11.59
C VAL A 23 15.33 12.64 -12.67
N GLU A 24 16.56 13.16 -12.72
CA GLU A 24 17.55 12.82 -13.74
C GLU A 24 18.04 11.36 -13.64
N ARG A 25 18.22 10.87 -12.41
CA ARG A 25 18.76 9.51 -12.19
C ARG A 25 17.69 8.44 -12.23
N TYR A 26 16.48 8.70 -11.73
CA TYR A 26 15.47 7.67 -11.50
C TYR A 26 14.17 7.91 -12.26
N MET A 27 13.49 9.03 -12.00
CA MET A 27 12.14 9.24 -12.54
C MET A 27 12.12 9.25 -14.08
N SER A 28 12.95 10.08 -14.71
CA SER A 28 13.02 10.22 -16.17
C SER A 28 13.45 8.94 -16.89
N LYS A 29 14.19 8.06 -16.20
CA LYS A 29 14.67 6.79 -16.73
C LYS A 29 13.75 5.61 -16.39
N ASN A 30 12.66 5.86 -15.66
CA ASN A 30 11.76 4.82 -15.13
C ASN A 30 12.52 3.73 -14.34
N GLN A 31 13.49 4.16 -13.52
CA GLN A 31 14.36 3.28 -12.76
C GLN A 31 13.91 3.23 -11.29
N PRO A 32 13.57 2.05 -10.73
CA PRO A 32 13.24 1.94 -9.31
C PRO A 32 14.45 2.26 -8.42
N VAL A 33 14.17 2.81 -7.23
CA VAL A 33 15.16 3.16 -6.21
C VAL A 33 14.57 2.97 -4.81
N VAL A 34 15.41 2.57 -3.84
CA VAL A 34 15.05 2.55 -2.42
C VAL A 34 15.61 3.80 -1.73
N LEU A 35 14.71 4.66 -1.24
CA LEU A 35 15.07 5.86 -0.49
C LEU A 35 15.06 5.58 1.02
N THR A 36 16.11 5.98 1.73
CA THR A 36 16.21 5.87 3.20
C THR A 36 16.16 7.24 3.88
N GLY A 37 15.91 7.27 5.20
CA GLY A 37 15.97 8.49 6.02
C GLY A 37 14.77 9.44 5.88
N LEU A 38 13.74 9.10 5.12
CA LEU A 38 12.58 9.99 4.88
C LEU A 38 11.42 9.81 5.85
N MET A 39 11.53 8.88 6.81
CA MET A 39 10.42 8.42 7.65
C MET A 39 10.63 8.68 9.15
N ASP A 40 11.74 9.32 9.53
CA ASP A 40 12.18 9.43 10.92
C ASP A 40 11.19 10.20 11.81
N ASP A 41 10.47 11.17 11.26
CA ASP A 41 9.50 12.01 11.98
C ASP A 41 8.04 11.54 11.83
N TRP A 42 7.79 10.44 11.13
CA TRP A 42 6.44 9.98 10.84
C TRP A 42 5.74 9.44 12.07
N ARG A 43 4.48 9.84 12.26
CA ARG A 43 3.64 9.36 13.36
C ARG A 43 3.38 7.86 13.24
N ALA A 44 3.17 7.36 12.03
CA ALA A 44 3.02 5.92 11.76
C ALA A 44 4.19 5.09 12.31
N CYS A 45 5.42 5.58 12.20
CA CYS A 45 6.61 4.90 12.72
C CYS A 45 6.66 4.85 14.25
N ARG A 46 5.92 5.73 14.94
CA ARG A 46 5.83 5.77 16.42
C ARG A 46 4.60 5.03 16.93
N ASP A 47 3.46 5.25 16.31
CA ASP A 47 2.16 4.78 16.79
C ASP A 47 1.91 3.33 16.34
N TRP A 48 2.29 2.97 15.10
CA TRP A 48 1.97 1.66 14.51
C TRP A 48 3.05 0.61 14.72
N VAL A 49 4.13 0.96 15.42
CA VAL A 49 5.27 0.06 15.68
C VAL A 49 5.53 0.00 17.18
N THR A 50 5.64 -1.21 17.72
CA THR A 50 6.03 -1.43 19.11
C THR A 50 7.52 -1.19 19.31
N SER A 51 7.95 -1.04 20.57
CA SER A 51 9.37 -0.84 20.91
C SER A 51 10.28 -2.01 20.48
N ASP A 52 9.73 -3.22 20.31
CA ASP A 52 10.44 -4.39 19.79
C ASP A 52 10.35 -4.54 18.26
N GLY A 53 9.83 -3.53 17.56
CA GLY A 53 9.84 -3.46 16.10
C GLY A 53 8.75 -4.27 15.40
N ARG A 54 7.70 -4.67 16.12
CA ARG A 54 6.52 -5.38 15.58
C ARG A 54 5.37 -4.41 15.30
N PRO A 55 4.34 -4.83 14.53
CA PRO A 55 3.16 -4.01 14.35
C PRO A 55 2.45 -3.81 15.69
N ASN A 56 2.09 -2.57 16.01
CA ASN A 56 1.33 -2.24 17.21
C ASN A 56 -0.17 -2.50 16.97
N LEU A 57 -0.54 -3.79 16.94
CA LEU A 57 -1.91 -4.23 16.65
C LEU A 57 -2.90 -3.74 17.70
N GLU A 58 -2.50 -3.66 18.97
CA GLU A 58 -3.34 -3.14 20.05
C GLU A 58 -3.70 -1.66 19.85
N PHE A 59 -2.72 -0.83 19.45
CA PHE A 59 -3.00 0.57 19.12
C PHE A 59 -3.96 0.68 17.93
N LEU A 60 -3.71 -0.08 16.86
CA LEU A 60 -4.52 -0.04 15.66
C LEU A 60 -5.96 -0.51 15.92
N SER A 61 -6.15 -1.59 16.68
CA SER A 61 -7.49 -2.09 17.05
C SER A 61 -8.22 -1.11 17.97
N THR A 62 -7.52 -0.50 18.93
CA THR A 62 -8.11 0.44 19.89
C THR A 62 -8.59 1.73 19.21
N HIS A 63 -7.78 2.30 18.31
CA HIS A 63 -8.05 3.61 17.73
C HIS A 63 -8.83 3.54 16.41
N PHE A 64 -8.65 2.47 15.63
CA PHE A 64 -9.20 2.35 14.27
C PHE A 64 -9.97 1.05 14.05
N GLY A 65 -10.24 0.28 15.12
CA GLY A 65 -10.87 -1.04 15.02
C GLY A 65 -12.23 -1.05 14.34
N LYS A 66 -12.96 0.07 14.35
CA LYS A 66 -14.29 0.21 13.71
C LYS A 66 -14.23 0.46 12.20
N SER A 67 -13.06 0.81 11.65
CA SER A 67 -12.90 1.06 10.22
C SER A 67 -13.24 -0.20 9.45
N VAL A 68 -14.07 -0.06 8.42
CA VAL A 68 -14.45 -1.17 7.54
C VAL A 68 -13.49 -1.19 6.36
N VAL A 69 -12.81 -2.33 6.17
CA VAL A 69 -11.66 -2.46 5.26
C VAL A 69 -11.79 -3.65 4.33
N GLN A 70 -11.12 -3.57 3.19
CA GLN A 70 -11.00 -4.66 2.24
C GLN A 70 -9.87 -5.60 2.64
N VAL A 71 -10.18 -6.88 2.76
CA VAL A 71 -9.24 -7.93 3.16
C VAL A 71 -9.20 -9.02 2.09
N ALA A 72 -8.02 -9.26 1.55
CA ALA A 72 -7.77 -10.33 0.61
C ALA A 72 -7.45 -11.65 1.34
N ASP A 73 -8.08 -12.73 0.91
CA ASP A 73 -7.73 -14.09 1.28
C ASP A 73 -6.62 -14.60 0.34
N CYS A 74 -5.38 -14.63 0.83
CA CYS A 74 -4.23 -15.05 0.03
C CYS A 74 -4.25 -16.54 -0.37
N GLY A 75 -5.11 -17.35 0.25
CA GLY A 75 -5.29 -18.77 -0.06
C GLY A 75 -6.37 -19.03 -1.11
N THR A 76 -7.27 -18.05 -1.33
CA THR A 76 -8.38 -18.19 -2.26
C THR A 76 -8.23 -17.23 -3.43
N ARG A 77 -8.09 -17.79 -4.63
CA ARG A 77 -7.98 -17.01 -5.86
C ARG A 77 -9.36 -16.58 -6.38
N GLU A 78 -9.43 -15.38 -6.94
CA GLU A 78 -10.58 -14.85 -7.65
C GLU A 78 -10.11 -14.14 -8.94
N PHE A 79 -10.38 -14.73 -10.09
CA PHE A 79 -9.87 -14.29 -11.40
C PHE A 79 -8.34 -14.12 -11.44
N THR A 80 -7.82 -12.91 -11.65
CA THR A 80 -6.38 -12.58 -11.67
C THR A 80 -5.87 -12.08 -10.33
N ASP A 81 -6.72 -11.97 -9.31
CA ASP A 81 -6.38 -11.51 -7.96
C ASP A 81 -6.80 -12.54 -6.89
N GLN A 82 -6.80 -12.12 -5.64
CA GLN A 82 -7.26 -12.85 -4.47
C GLN A 82 -8.72 -12.51 -4.16
N LYS A 83 -9.48 -13.46 -3.61
CA LYS A 83 -10.84 -13.22 -3.14
C LYS A 83 -10.83 -12.14 -2.07
N ARG A 84 -11.71 -11.15 -2.20
CA ARG A 84 -11.83 -10.05 -1.24
C ARG A 84 -13.08 -10.20 -0.38
N VAL A 85 -12.93 -9.84 0.88
CA VAL A 85 -14.02 -9.75 1.84
C VAL A 85 -13.89 -8.44 2.61
N GLU A 86 -15.03 -7.90 2.99
CA GLU A 86 -15.08 -6.73 3.86
C GLU A 86 -15.19 -7.18 5.32
N MET A 87 -14.43 -6.55 6.20
CA MET A 87 -14.53 -6.72 7.65
C MET A 87 -13.98 -5.49 8.36
N THR A 88 -14.24 -5.39 9.65
CA THR A 88 -13.64 -4.34 10.48
C THR A 88 -12.15 -4.60 10.73
N VAL A 89 -11.38 -3.54 11.00
CA VAL A 89 -9.97 -3.65 11.42
C VAL A 89 -9.85 -4.51 12.68
N LEU A 90 -10.79 -4.41 13.62
CA LEU A 90 -10.82 -5.24 14.82
C LEU A 90 -10.95 -6.72 14.46
N GLU A 91 -11.95 -7.10 13.66
CA GLU A 91 -12.15 -8.49 13.21
C GLU A 91 -10.94 -9.03 12.44
N PHE A 92 -10.30 -8.20 11.62
CA PHE A 92 -9.08 -8.57 10.91
C PHE A 92 -7.93 -8.88 11.89
N ILE A 93 -7.74 -8.04 12.91
CA ILE A 93 -6.68 -8.21 13.92
C ILE A 93 -6.96 -9.43 14.81
N ASP A 94 -8.21 -9.67 15.21
CA ASP A 94 -8.58 -10.86 15.99
C ASP A 94 -8.23 -12.14 15.22
N ARG A 95 -8.59 -12.21 13.93
CA ARG A 95 -8.22 -13.33 13.04
C ARG A 95 -6.72 -13.48 12.82
N TRP A 96 -5.96 -12.40 12.93
CA TRP A 96 -4.50 -12.45 12.88
C TRP A 96 -3.94 -13.19 14.10
N PHE A 97 -4.46 -12.93 15.30
CA PHE A 97 -4.01 -13.58 16.53
C PHE A 97 -4.41 -15.06 16.60
N ASP A 98 -5.57 -15.42 16.05
CA ASP A 98 -6.05 -16.81 15.99
C ASP A 98 -5.21 -17.71 15.07
N GLY A 99 -4.18 -17.17 14.42
CA GLY A 99 -3.23 -17.91 13.58
C GLY A 99 -3.77 -18.32 12.22
N GLY A 100 -4.99 -17.88 11.87
CA GLY A 100 -5.73 -18.31 10.69
C GLY A 100 -6.09 -19.80 10.73
N ASN A 101 -7.24 -20.18 10.16
CA ASN A 101 -7.41 -21.58 9.76
C ASN A 101 -6.27 -21.88 8.77
N GLY A 102 -5.38 -22.84 9.09
CA GLY A 102 -4.02 -23.02 8.53
C GLY A 102 -3.81 -23.06 7.00
N ASN A 103 -4.83 -22.77 6.19
CA ASN A 103 -4.78 -22.63 4.74
C ASN A 103 -5.01 -21.19 4.21
N SER A 104 -5.44 -20.22 5.02
CA SER A 104 -5.77 -18.85 4.52
C SER A 104 -5.03 -17.78 5.31
N VAL A 105 -4.15 -17.04 4.62
CA VAL A 105 -3.48 -15.85 5.15
C VAL A 105 -4.27 -14.62 4.71
N LEU A 106 -4.77 -13.85 5.67
CA LEU A 106 -5.50 -12.61 5.38
C LEU A 106 -4.54 -11.44 5.15
N TYR A 107 -4.91 -10.56 4.23
CA TYR A 107 -4.15 -9.36 3.89
C TYR A 107 -5.08 -8.16 3.74
N LEU A 108 -5.04 -7.23 4.71
CA LEU A 108 -5.74 -5.95 4.62
C LEU A 108 -5.05 -5.11 3.54
N LYS A 109 -5.79 -4.75 2.50
CA LYS A 109 -5.33 -4.00 1.34
C LYS A 109 -6.20 -2.78 1.11
N ASP A 110 -5.62 -1.79 0.44
CA ASP A 110 -6.37 -0.66 -0.13
C ASP A 110 -7.14 0.15 0.93
N TRP A 111 -6.64 0.22 2.17
CA TRP A 111 -7.29 1.00 3.22
C TRP A 111 -6.95 2.49 3.06
N HIS A 112 -7.96 3.29 2.75
CA HIS A 112 -7.91 4.75 2.57
C HIS A 112 -7.73 5.53 3.88
N PHE A 113 -6.75 5.13 4.70
CA PHE A 113 -6.54 5.64 6.05
C PHE A 113 -6.38 7.16 6.10
N VAL A 114 -5.63 7.75 5.16
CA VAL A 114 -5.37 9.21 5.14
C VAL A 114 -6.67 9.99 4.95
N LYS A 115 -7.55 9.45 4.11
CA LYS A 115 -8.84 10.07 3.81
C LYS A 115 -9.85 9.88 4.95
N GLU A 116 -9.82 8.72 5.61
CA GLU A 116 -10.68 8.39 6.75
C GLU A 116 -10.26 9.13 8.04
N TYR A 117 -8.95 9.26 8.27
CA TYR A 117 -8.36 9.86 9.48
C TYR A 117 -7.38 11.00 9.15
N PRO A 118 -7.84 12.10 8.52
CA PRO A 118 -6.95 13.19 8.09
C PRO A 118 -6.20 13.85 9.27
N GLU A 119 -6.86 13.95 10.43
CA GLU A 119 -6.29 14.55 11.65
C GLU A 119 -5.20 13.70 12.30
N HIS A 120 -5.10 12.40 11.97
CA HIS A 120 -4.04 11.57 12.53
C HIS A 120 -2.67 11.98 11.98
N VAL A 121 -2.61 12.42 10.72
CA VAL A 121 -1.37 12.78 10.00
C VAL A 121 -0.30 11.70 10.16
N ALA A 122 -0.57 10.51 9.62
CA ALA A 122 0.29 9.34 9.79
C ALA A 122 1.71 9.56 9.23
N TYR A 123 1.82 10.33 8.15
CA TYR A 123 3.07 10.63 7.47
C TYR A 123 3.02 12.02 6.82
N LYS A 124 4.17 12.49 6.33
CA LYS A 124 4.27 13.64 5.42
C LYS A 124 4.79 13.18 4.08
N THR A 125 4.16 13.61 2.99
CA THR A 125 4.62 13.26 1.63
C THR A 125 6.05 13.77 1.42
N PRO A 126 7.01 12.89 1.09
CA PRO A 126 8.37 13.31 0.75
C PRO A 126 8.40 14.24 -0.46
N LEU A 127 9.35 15.18 -0.49
CA LEU A 127 9.49 16.20 -1.54
C LEU A 127 9.44 15.63 -2.97
N PHE A 128 10.03 14.45 -3.18
CA PHE A 128 10.08 13.77 -4.47
C PHE A 128 8.71 13.41 -5.06
N PHE A 129 7.67 13.39 -4.22
CA PHE A 129 6.34 12.88 -4.56
C PHE A 129 5.23 13.91 -4.34
N CYS A 130 5.58 15.19 -4.15
CA CYS A 130 4.60 16.24 -3.90
C CYS A 130 3.80 16.66 -5.15
N ASP A 131 4.30 16.38 -6.35
CA ASP A 131 3.60 16.64 -7.63
C ASP A 131 2.51 15.59 -7.90
N ASP A 132 1.58 15.44 -6.95
CA ASP A 132 0.53 14.44 -6.95
C ASP A 132 -0.78 15.01 -7.50
N TRP A 133 -0.92 15.00 -8.82
CA TRP A 133 -2.06 15.60 -9.50
C TRP A 133 -3.37 14.84 -9.22
N LEU A 134 -3.29 13.52 -8.97
CA LEU A 134 -4.46 12.70 -8.68
C LEU A 134 -5.02 13.06 -7.31
N ASN A 135 -4.20 13.01 -6.26
CA ASN A 135 -4.70 13.32 -4.92
C ASN A 135 -4.98 14.81 -4.72
N LEU A 136 -4.31 15.72 -5.44
CA LEU A 136 -4.68 17.14 -5.45
C LEU A 136 -6.14 17.36 -5.91
N TYR A 137 -6.61 16.56 -6.87
CA TYR A 137 -8.01 16.60 -7.31
C TYR A 137 -8.92 15.90 -6.30
N LEU A 138 -8.57 14.68 -5.88
CA LEU A 138 -9.41 13.84 -5.01
C LEU A 138 -9.55 14.41 -3.59
N ASP A 139 -8.58 15.18 -3.11
CA ASP A 139 -8.61 15.83 -1.80
C ASP A 139 -9.74 16.85 -1.65
N ARG A 140 -10.31 17.33 -2.76
CA ARG A 140 -11.46 18.24 -2.77
C ARG A 140 -12.80 17.58 -2.46
N TYR A 141 -12.86 16.25 -2.52
CA TYR A 141 -14.09 15.47 -2.30
C TYR A 141 -14.04 14.78 -0.94
N ARG A 142 -15.18 14.64 -0.24
CA ARG A 142 -15.25 13.93 1.05
C ARG A 142 -15.21 12.41 0.86
N MET A 143 -15.02 11.62 1.91
CA MET A 143 -15.31 10.18 1.85
C MET A 143 -16.82 9.97 1.69
N HIS A 144 -17.23 9.02 0.85
CA HIS A 144 -18.61 8.53 0.84
C HIS A 144 -18.75 7.54 1.99
N HIS A 145 -19.75 7.74 2.86
CA HIS A 145 -20.16 6.72 3.80
C HIS A 145 -21.38 5.99 3.25
N SER A 146 -21.43 4.68 3.45
CA SER A 146 -22.60 3.86 3.12
C SER A 146 -23.81 4.37 3.92
N GLY A 147 -24.66 5.16 3.26
CA GLY A 147 -25.79 5.88 3.87
C GLY A 147 -25.99 7.30 3.35
N ASP A 148 -25.01 7.85 2.63
CA ASP A 148 -25.14 9.19 2.07
C ASP A 148 -26.03 9.18 0.81
N ASN A 149 -27.20 9.83 0.90
CA ASN A 149 -28.08 10.11 -0.25
C ASN A 149 -27.46 11.20 -1.15
N TYR A 150 -26.45 10.85 -1.94
CA TYR A 150 -25.97 11.75 -2.99
C TYR A 150 -26.84 11.63 -4.25
N PRO A 151 -27.09 12.75 -4.97
CA PRO A 151 -27.83 12.71 -6.21
C PRO A 151 -27.11 11.81 -7.23
N GLU A 152 -27.87 10.88 -7.84
CA GLU A 152 -27.46 10.08 -8.99
C GLU A 152 -26.83 10.99 -10.05
N GLY A 153 -25.51 10.91 -10.23
CA GLY A 153 -24.78 11.75 -11.19
C GLY A 153 -23.34 12.11 -10.83
N ASN A 154 -22.88 11.90 -9.58
CA ASN A 154 -21.49 12.09 -9.17
C ASN A 154 -20.82 10.74 -8.81
N ASP A 155 -20.55 9.93 -9.84
CA ASP A 155 -19.86 8.62 -9.76
C ASP A 155 -18.35 8.71 -9.45
N VAL A 156 -17.85 9.85 -8.95
CA VAL A 156 -16.48 9.92 -8.44
C VAL A 156 -16.47 9.19 -7.10
N CYS A 157 -16.23 7.89 -7.17
CA CYS A 157 -15.97 7.02 -6.03
C CYS A 157 -14.94 7.69 -5.12
N CYS A 158 -15.34 7.94 -3.87
CA CYS A 158 -14.61 8.67 -2.88
C CYS A 158 -13.41 7.90 -2.35
N SER A 159 -12.36 7.90 -3.15
CA SER A 159 -11.09 7.25 -2.87
C SER A 159 -9.96 8.25 -3.08
N ASP A 160 -8.87 8.05 -2.36
CA ASP A 160 -7.57 8.61 -2.67
C ASP A 160 -6.63 7.51 -3.19
N TYR A 161 -5.48 7.87 -3.74
CA TYR A 161 -4.43 6.91 -4.13
C TYR A 161 -3.40 6.76 -3.01
N ARG A 162 -3.85 6.69 -1.76
CA ARG A 162 -3.01 6.54 -0.56
C ARG A 162 -3.54 5.42 0.30
N PHE A 163 -2.82 4.30 0.30
CA PHE A 163 -3.33 3.06 0.87
C PHE A 163 -2.44 2.55 2.02
N VAL A 164 -3.08 2.06 3.07
CA VAL A 164 -2.43 1.23 4.09
C VAL A 164 -2.61 -0.24 3.72
N TYR A 165 -1.49 -0.97 3.80
CA TYR A 165 -1.43 -2.42 3.60
C TYR A 165 -0.90 -3.09 4.86
N MET A 166 -1.63 -4.06 5.40
CA MET A 166 -1.28 -4.74 6.64
C MET A 166 -1.57 -6.24 6.53
N GLY A 167 -0.56 -7.09 6.77
CA GLY A 167 -0.72 -8.54 6.61
C GLY A 167 0.35 -9.33 7.35
N ALA A 168 -0.02 -10.53 7.81
CA ALA A 168 0.89 -11.45 8.47
C ALA A 168 1.95 -11.99 7.51
N LYS A 169 2.97 -12.66 8.05
CA LYS A 169 3.99 -13.33 7.23
C LYS A 169 3.32 -14.30 6.24
N GLY A 170 3.67 -14.18 4.96
CA GLY A 170 3.10 -14.99 3.89
C GLY A 170 1.99 -14.30 3.10
N SER A 171 1.48 -13.16 3.57
CA SER A 171 0.64 -12.29 2.74
C SER A 171 1.41 -11.79 1.52
N TRP A 172 0.72 -11.67 0.38
CA TRP A 172 1.36 -11.33 -0.89
C TRP A 172 0.37 -10.63 -1.83
N THR A 173 0.91 -9.87 -2.79
CA THR A 173 0.15 -9.32 -3.91
C THR A 173 0.64 -10.01 -5.20
N PRO A 174 -0.27 -10.43 -6.10
CA PRO A 174 0.11 -10.92 -7.43
C PRO A 174 0.91 -9.90 -8.25
N LEU A 175 1.60 -10.38 -9.29
CA LEU A 175 2.26 -9.53 -10.27
C LEU A 175 1.21 -8.64 -10.95
N HIS A 176 1.44 -7.33 -10.97
CA HIS A 176 0.57 -6.35 -11.60
C HIS A 176 1.38 -5.13 -12.05
N ALA A 177 0.73 -4.24 -12.78
CA ALA A 177 1.15 -2.86 -12.97
C ALA A 177 0.12 -1.95 -12.30
N ASP A 178 0.56 -0.81 -11.77
CA ASP A 178 -0.32 0.13 -11.08
C ASP A 178 -1.38 0.72 -12.03
N VAL A 179 -2.53 1.09 -11.44
CA VAL A 179 -3.66 1.69 -12.15
C VAL A 179 -3.21 2.96 -12.89
N PHE A 180 -3.76 3.20 -14.08
CA PHE A 180 -3.35 4.29 -14.98
C PHE A 180 -1.87 4.30 -15.39
N ARG A 181 -1.11 3.23 -15.09
CA ARG A 181 0.34 3.20 -15.24
C ARG A 181 1.02 4.34 -14.49
N SER A 182 0.44 4.77 -13.37
CA SER A 182 1.05 5.77 -12.51
C SER A 182 2.35 5.23 -11.91
N TYR A 183 3.25 6.14 -11.52
CA TYR A 183 4.32 5.80 -10.60
C TYR A 183 3.77 5.62 -9.18
N SER A 184 4.35 4.72 -8.40
CA SER A 184 4.03 4.54 -6.99
C SER A 184 5.27 4.64 -6.11
N TRP A 185 5.05 5.00 -4.86
CA TRP A 185 6.05 4.89 -3.80
C TRP A 185 5.42 4.16 -2.61
N SER A 186 6.20 3.29 -1.96
CA SER A 186 5.75 2.48 -0.83
C SER A 186 6.69 2.69 0.35
N ALA A 187 6.14 3.12 1.49
CA ALA A 187 6.88 3.25 2.73
C ALA A 187 6.66 2.04 3.64
N ASN A 188 7.74 1.33 3.98
CA ASN A 188 7.68 0.13 4.81
C ASN A 188 7.84 0.50 6.29
N VAL A 189 6.73 0.77 6.97
CA VAL A 189 6.68 1.19 8.38
C VAL A 189 7.11 0.08 9.34
N CYS A 190 6.67 -1.16 9.10
CA CYS A 190 6.97 -2.30 9.97
C CYS A 190 7.19 -3.58 9.15
N GLY A 191 8.01 -4.49 9.69
CA GLY A 191 8.27 -5.79 9.08
C GLY A 191 9.15 -5.71 7.83
N LYS A 192 9.10 -6.76 7.00
CA LYS A 192 9.94 -6.89 5.80
C LYS A 192 9.09 -7.41 4.64
N LYS A 193 9.20 -6.77 3.48
CA LYS A 193 8.59 -7.20 2.22
C LYS A 193 9.67 -7.60 1.22
N ARG A 194 9.43 -8.68 0.48
CA ARG A 194 10.26 -9.06 -0.67
C ARG A 194 9.59 -8.55 -1.94
N TRP A 195 10.28 -7.69 -2.67
CA TRP A 195 9.81 -7.14 -3.93
C TRP A 195 10.55 -7.77 -5.11
N LEU A 196 9.81 -8.06 -6.17
CA LEU A 196 10.34 -8.47 -7.46
C LEU A 196 9.75 -7.51 -8.49
N PHE A 197 10.62 -6.88 -9.29
CA PHE A 197 10.21 -5.98 -10.35
C PHE A 197 10.59 -6.60 -11.68
N LEU A 198 9.67 -6.50 -12.64
CA LEU A 198 9.90 -6.88 -14.03
C LEU A 198 9.99 -5.59 -14.85
N SER A 199 11.05 -5.44 -15.65
CA SER A 199 11.18 -4.28 -16.53
C SER A 199 9.99 -4.24 -17.50
N PRO A 200 9.39 -3.07 -17.78
CA PRO A 200 8.36 -2.94 -18.81
C PRO A 200 8.80 -3.44 -20.19
N SER A 201 10.10 -3.39 -20.51
CA SER A 201 10.64 -3.96 -21.76
C SER A 201 10.48 -5.48 -21.86
N GLN A 202 10.28 -6.16 -20.74
CA GLN A 202 10.07 -7.60 -20.62
C GLN A 202 8.58 -7.97 -20.51
N CYS A 203 7.65 -7.04 -20.74
CA CYS A 203 6.21 -7.32 -20.64
C CYS A 203 5.75 -8.46 -21.57
N HIS A 204 6.43 -8.65 -22.70
CA HIS A 204 6.20 -9.76 -23.65
C HIS A 204 6.49 -11.16 -23.08
N LEU A 205 7.12 -11.24 -21.91
CA LEU A 205 7.37 -12.49 -21.18
C LEU A 205 6.28 -12.77 -20.12
N VAL A 206 5.33 -11.86 -19.94
CA VAL A 206 4.20 -12.03 -19.02
C VAL A 206 3.04 -12.65 -19.78
N PHE A 207 2.64 -13.84 -19.37
CA PHE A 207 1.52 -14.55 -19.95
C PHE A 207 0.42 -14.68 -18.90
N ASP A 208 -0.82 -14.44 -19.32
CA ASP A 208 -1.95 -14.91 -18.52
C ASP A 208 -1.98 -16.43 -18.63
N ARG A 209 -1.86 -17.11 -17.50
CA ARG A 209 -1.86 -18.57 -17.44
C ARG A 209 -3.26 -19.16 -17.75
N HIS A 210 -4.27 -18.31 -17.87
CA HIS A 210 -5.69 -18.69 -17.98
C HIS A 210 -6.38 -18.13 -19.23
N VAL A 211 -5.61 -17.57 -20.17
CA VAL A 211 -6.03 -17.29 -21.55
C VAL A 211 -5.40 -18.30 -22.49
#